data_AF-A0AAV1J2K0-F1
#
_entry.id   AF-A0AAV1J2K0-F1
#
_cell.length_a   1.000
_cell.length_b   1.000
_cell.length_c   1.000
_cell.angle_alpha   90.00
_cell.angle_beta   90.00
_cell.angle_gamma   90.00
#
_symmetry.space_group_name_H-M   'P 1'
#
loop_
_entity.id
_entity.type
_entity.pdbx_description
1 polymer ?
#
loop_
_entity_poly.entity_id
_entity_poly.type
_entity_poly.pdbx_seq_one_letter_code
_entity_poly.pdbx_strand_id
1 'polypeptide(L)'
;MDDLDAWGDLSNIPPDPPVMRELCDQCERPSVVCWCSALPPKRLHPQSTIILLQHPAEEKRCLRTAPMLQLGLAENKCLIFKGKKFPQPRHENLEKILLHENTVLLYPSKAAIDIKDLDCNIKSYNLVLIDGTWPQAKAIYASSLILQRIKQVKLVTSCASNYIIRTQPTEGCLSTLETAAEALSQLERDPIFRQQLVEPLHMLLRACDKERKMKQESENSELTERIAEFKSDPEKLRQASEFVEQLIEQARKEAEIKHKEKERSKFESQELGSNNTKRRFGRARGFVLRMFDALCNCTQTAAAAARTHARNNPFTKR
;
A
#
# COMPACT_ATOMS: atom_id res chain seq x y z
N MET A 1 35.57 40.62 8.67
CA MET A 1 34.43 40.60 7.74
C MET A 1 34.22 39.16 7.29
N ASP A 2 34.13 38.20 8.21
CA ASP A 2 33.05 37.89 9.19
C ASP A 2 31.99 36.95 8.59
N ASP A 3 32.44 35.74 8.20
CA ASP A 3 31.59 34.58 7.86
C ASP A 3 30.92 33.95 9.10
N LEU A 4 31.17 34.49 10.30
CA LEU A 4 30.65 34.02 11.58
C LEU A 4 29.26 34.59 11.93
N ASP A 5 28.79 35.62 11.22
CA ASP A 5 27.51 36.29 11.51
C ASP A 5 26.30 35.59 10.85
N ALA A 6 26.52 34.90 9.72
CA ALA A 6 25.44 34.25 8.97
C ALA A 6 24.76 33.08 9.73
N TRP A 7 25.46 32.45 10.67
CA TRP A 7 24.94 31.34 11.47
C TRP A 7 24.17 31.78 12.72
N GLY A 8 24.43 33.00 13.20
CA GLY A 8 23.70 33.60 14.33
C GLY A 8 22.27 34.00 13.96
N ASP A 9 22.06 34.45 12.72
CA ASP A 9 20.73 34.84 12.23
C ASP A 9 19.79 33.64 12.05
N LEU A 10 20.30 32.48 11.63
CA LEU A 10 19.48 31.27 11.46
C LEU A 10 19.03 30.65 12.79
N SER A 11 19.78 30.88 13.87
CA SER A 11 19.46 30.34 15.20
C SER A 11 18.45 31.19 15.98
N ASN A 12 18.15 32.41 15.50
CA ASN A 12 17.19 33.33 16.10
C ASN A 12 15.84 33.38 15.37
N ILE A 13 15.64 32.62 14.30
CA ILE A 13 14.33 32.49 13.66
C ILE A 13 13.45 31.65 14.59
N PRO A 14 12.45 32.24 15.27
CA PRO A 14 11.54 31.46 16.09
C PRO A 14 10.83 30.46 15.16
N PRO A 15 10.76 29.17 15.51
CA PRO A 15 9.99 28.23 14.72
C PRO A 15 8.54 28.71 14.75
N ASP A 16 7.99 29.08 13.59
CA ASP A 16 6.56 29.38 13.49
C ASP A 16 5.80 28.21 14.11
N PRO A 17 4.96 28.45 15.14
CA PRO A 17 4.24 27.38 15.78
C PRO A 17 3.40 26.69 14.70
N PRO A 18 3.46 25.35 14.59
CA PRO A 18 2.77 24.64 13.52
C PRO A 18 1.28 24.99 13.59
N VAL A 19 0.76 25.62 12.54
CA VAL A 19 -0.65 25.99 12.45
C VAL A 19 -1.48 24.72 12.63
N MET A 20 -2.10 24.58 13.80
CA MET A 20 -2.96 23.44 14.11
C MET A 20 -4.17 23.51 13.20
N ARG A 21 -4.28 22.55 12.29
CA ARG A 21 -5.41 22.46 11.36
C ARG A 21 -6.67 22.11 12.15
N GLU A 22 -7.75 22.82 11.87
CA GLU A 22 -9.07 22.47 12.41
C GLU A 22 -9.41 21.02 12.05
N LEU A 23 -9.83 20.26 13.05
CA LEU A 23 -10.23 18.86 12.92
C LEU A 23 -11.75 18.78 12.91
N CYS A 24 -12.30 17.89 12.11
CA CYS A 24 -13.71 17.57 12.12
C CYS A 24 -14.09 16.81 13.39
N ASP A 25 -15.12 17.26 14.10
CA ASP A 25 -15.59 16.62 15.35
C ASP A 25 -16.12 15.18 15.16
N GLN A 26 -16.51 14.81 13.94
CA GLN A 26 -17.07 13.48 13.65
C GLN A 26 -16.01 12.46 13.23
N CYS A 27 -15.11 12.83 12.31
CA CYS A 27 -14.10 11.90 11.78
C CYS A 27 -12.67 12.15 12.28
N GLU A 28 -12.48 13.20 13.09
CA GLU A 28 -11.18 13.62 13.66
C GLU A 28 -10.11 13.94 12.62
N ARG A 29 -10.52 14.24 11.38
CA ARG A 29 -9.62 14.58 10.27
C ARG A 29 -9.55 16.06 10.02
N PRO A 30 -8.42 16.58 9.50
CA PRO A 30 -8.34 17.94 9.01
C PRO A 30 -9.46 18.23 8.00
N SER A 31 -10.04 19.43 8.05
CA SER A 31 -11.18 19.83 7.22
C SER A 31 -10.96 19.58 5.71
N VAL A 32 -9.73 19.76 5.22
CA VAL A 32 -9.33 19.54 3.81
C VAL A 32 -9.48 18.10 3.32
N VAL A 33 -9.38 17.10 4.21
CA VAL A 33 -9.48 15.67 3.90
C VAL A 33 -10.62 15.00 4.67
N CYS A 34 -11.57 15.81 5.15
CA CYS A 34 -12.78 15.34 5.78
C CYS A 34 -13.67 14.63 4.74
N TRP A 35 -14.24 13.49 5.10
CA TRP A 35 -15.14 12.71 4.25
C TRP A 35 -16.57 12.64 4.80
N CYS A 36 -16.87 13.33 5.91
CA CYS A 36 -18.19 13.27 6.54
C CYS A 36 -19.32 13.76 5.64
N SER A 37 -19.05 14.66 4.69
CA SER A 37 -20.04 15.11 3.70
C SER A 37 -20.48 14.02 2.72
N ALA A 38 -19.69 12.95 2.58
CA ALA A 38 -20.04 11.78 1.75
C ALA A 38 -20.70 10.65 2.55
N LEU A 39 -20.91 10.81 3.86
CA LEU A 39 -21.66 9.84 4.63
C LEU A 39 -23.12 9.76 4.14
N PRO A 40 -23.79 8.60 4.30
CA PRO A 40 -25.23 8.50 4.11
C PRO A 40 -25.97 9.63 4.85
N PRO A 41 -26.93 10.34 4.22
CA PRO A 41 -27.66 11.43 4.87
C PRO A 41 -28.48 10.94 6.06
N LYS A 42 -28.89 9.68 6.04
CA LYS A 42 -29.42 8.93 7.19
C LYS A 42 -28.62 7.66 7.33
N ARG A 43 -28.25 7.31 8.58
CA ARG A 43 -27.58 6.05 8.89
C ARG A 43 -28.40 4.87 8.37
N LEU A 44 -27.72 3.93 7.71
CA LEU A 44 -28.37 2.75 7.15
C LEU A 44 -28.69 1.75 8.26
N HIS A 45 -29.84 1.09 8.16
CA HIS A 45 -30.32 0.10 9.12
C HIS A 45 -30.33 -1.31 8.49
N PRO A 46 -29.17 -1.96 8.32
CA PRO A 46 -29.15 -3.35 7.87
C PRO A 46 -29.82 -4.26 8.90
N GLN A 47 -30.43 -5.35 8.44
CA GLN A 47 -30.89 -6.42 9.32
C GLN A 47 -29.71 -7.13 9.98
N SER A 48 -28.66 -7.36 9.22
CA SER A 48 -27.42 -7.98 9.68
C SER A 48 -26.54 -7.01 10.47
N THR A 49 -25.69 -7.56 11.33
CA THR A 49 -24.77 -6.80 12.18
C THR A 49 -23.33 -7.09 11.74
N ILE A 50 -22.53 -6.04 11.57
CA ILE A 50 -21.10 -6.16 11.28
C ILE A 50 -20.30 -6.22 12.59
N ILE A 51 -19.42 -7.20 12.70
CA ILE A 51 -18.49 -7.37 13.82
C ILE A 51 -17.06 -7.24 13.29
N LEU A 52 -16.36 -6.17 13.62
CA LEU A 52 -14.96 -5.96 13.25
C LEU A 52 -14.02 -6.41 14.37
N LEU A 53 -13.19 -7.40 14.08
CA LEU A 53 -12.07 -7.81 14.93
C LEU A 53 -10.81 -7.05 14.50
N GLN A 54 -10.59 -5.88 15.11
CA GLN A 54 -9.58 -4.93 14.68
C GLN A 54 -8.22 -5.16 15.35
N HIS A 55 -7.18 -5.28 14.53
CA HIS A 55 -5.81 -5.33 15.01
C HIS A 55 -5.39 -3.95 15.58
N PRO A 56 -4.73 -3.86 16.76
CA PRO A 56 -4.39 -2.58 17.39
C PRO A 56 -3.52 -1.64 16.54
N ALA A 57 -2.73 -2.18 15.61
CA ALA A 57 -1.91 -1.37 14.72
C ALA A 57 -2.72 -0.61 13.65
N GLU A 58 -3.97 -1.01 13.34
CA GLU A 58 -4.78 -0.30 12.35
C GLU A 58 -5.37 1.01 12.91
N GLU A 59 -5.51 1.13 14.23
CA GLU A 59 -5.97 2.37 14.87
C GLU A 59 -5.02 3.56 14.63
N LYS A 60 -3.72 3.30 14.50
CA LYS A 60 -2.70 4.33 14.24
C LYS A 60 -2.57 4.69 12.76
N ARG A 61 -3.33 4.06 11.86
CA ARG A 61 -3.19 4.28 10.41
C ARG A 61 -3.90 5.55 9.98
N CYS A 62 -3.30 6.32 9.08
CA CYS A 62 -3.91 7.55 8.55
C CYS A 62 -5.14 7.33 7.65
N LEU A 63 -5.41 6.11 7.19
CA LEU A 63 -6.53 5.76 6.30
C LEU A 63 -7.44 4.71 6.96
N ARG A 64 -7.97 5.03 8.14
CA ARG A 64 -8.92 4.18 8.87
C ARG A 64 -10.25 4.16 8.13
N THR A 65 -10.71 2.99 7.73
CA THR A 65 -12.01 2.78 7.07
C THR A 65 -13.08 2.25 8.02
N ALA A 66 -12.68 1.65 9.17
CA ALA A 66 -13.62 1.20 10.19
C ALA A 66 -14.52 2.33 10.76
N PRO A 67 -14.03 3.57 11.02
CA PRO A 67 -14.90 4.67 11.45
C PRO A 67 -15.94 5.07 10.41
N MET A 68 -15.62 4.96 9.11
CA MET A 68 -16.58 5.25 8.03
C MET A 68 -17.78 4.30 8.11
N LEU A 69 -17.50 3.00 8.37
CA LEU A 69 -18.54 1.99 8.52
C LEU A 69 -19.38 2.24 9.78
N GLN A 70 -18.74 2.58 10.90
CA GLN A 70 -19.44 2.86 12.16
C GLN A 70 -20.34 4.11 12.08
N LEU A 71 -19.92 5.16 11.37
CA LEU A 71 -20.73 6.37 11.19
C LEU A 71 -21.82 6.23 10.11
N GLY A 72 -21.61 5.37 9.11
CA GLY A 72 -22.57 5.13 8.03
C GLY A 72 -23.71 4.17 8.40
N LEU A 73 -23.48 3.27 9.36
CA LEU A 73 -24.48 2.33 9.86
C LEU A 73 -25.15 2.85 11.14
N ALA A 74 -26.35 2.35 11.40
CA ALA A 74 -27.09 2.64 12.61
C ALA A 74 -26.38 2.12 13.88
N GLU A 75 -26.81 2.65 15.03
CA GLU A 75 -26.27 2.24 16.32
C GLU A 75 -26.42 0.72 16.52
N ASN A 76 -25.40 0.10 17.12
CA ASN A 76 -25.30 -1.34 17.34
C ASN A 76 -25.25 -2.23 16.08
N LYS A 77 -25.23 -1.67 14.86
CA LYS A 77 -25.07 -2.43 13.61
C LYS A 77 -23.62 -2.61 13.17
N CYS A 78 -22.68 -1.90 13.79
CA CYS A 78 -21.25 -2.08 13.61
C CYS A 78 -20.57 -2.12 14.98
N LEU A 79 -20.10 -3.31 15.40
CA LEU A 79 -19.39 -3.50 16.66
C LEU A 79 -17.89 -3.72 16.39
N ILE A 80 -17.02 -2.97 17.08
CA ILE A 80 -15.58 -3.05 16.89
C ILE A 80 -14.92 -3.58 18.16
N PHE A 81 -14.26 -4.72 18.05
CA PHE A 81 -13.47 -5.33 19.12
C PHE A 81 -11.99 -5.29 18.77
N LYS A 82 -11.16 -4.74 19.65
CA LYS A 82 -9.72 -4.55 19.39
C LYS A 82 -8.91 -5.72 19.95
N GLY A 83 -7.88 -6.18 19.27
CA GLY A 83 -7.03 -7.25 19.82
C GLY A 83 -6.20 -8.00 18.81
N LYS A 84 -5.26 -8.81 19.32
CA LYS A 84 -4.43 -9.73 18.52
C LYS A 84 -4.93 -11.18 18.56
N LYS A 85 -5.81 -11.49 19.52
CA LYS A 85 -6.43 -12.78 19.79
C LYS A 85 -7.83 -12.53 20.32
N PHE A 86 -8.80 -13.36 19.93
CA PHE A 86 -10.21 -13.22 20.31
C PHE A 86 -10.83 -14.57 20.73
N PRO A 87 -11.81 -14.55 21.65
CA PRO A 87 -12.21 -13.42 22.49
C PRO A 87 -11.14 -13.07 23.55
N GLN A 88 -11.28 -11.93 24.22
CA GLN A 88 -10.47 -11.55 25.38
C GLN A 88 -11.42 -11.23 26.55
N PRO A 89 -10.99 -11.36 27.82
CA PRO A 89 -11.86 -11.12 28.98
C PRO A 89 -12.51 -9.73 29.00
N ARG A 90 -11.84 -8.72 28.42
CA ARG A 90 -12.36 -7.35 28.31
C ARG A 90 -13.47 -7.17 27.25
N HIS A 91 -13.72 -8.17 26.41
CA HIS A 91 -14.73 -8.09 25.36
C HIS A 91 -16.03 -8.72 25.86
N GLU A 92 -16.87 -7.90 26.49
CA GLU A 92 -18.19 -8.33 26.92
C GLU A 92 -19.02 -8.82 25.72
N ASN A 93 -19.72 -9.94 25.91
CA ASN A 93 -20.62 -10.55 24.92
C ASN A 93 -19.99 -11.02 23.59
N LEU A 94 -18.71 -10.75 23.31
CA LEU A 94 -18.09 -11.16 22.04
C LEU A 94 -18.14 -12.68 21.86
N GLU A 95 -17.81 -13.45 22.89
CA GLU A 95 -17.85 -14.92 22.79
C GLU A 95 -19.26 -15.42 22.46
N LYS A 96 -20.30 -14.86 23.09
CA LYS A 96 -21.70 -15.20 22.81
C LYS A 96 -22.07 -14.87 21.37
N ILE A 97 -21.66 -13.69 20.87
CA ILE A 97 -21.86 -13.30 19.47
C ILE A 97 -21.15 -14.29 18.54
N LEU A 98 -19.89 -14.63 18.82
CA LEU A 98 -19.10 -15.53 17.98
C LEU A 98 -19.63 -16.97 17.94
N LEU A 99 -20.26 -17.44 19.01
CA LEU A 99 -20.86 -18.78 19.10
C LEU A 99 -22.31 -18.86 18.60
N HIS A 100 -22.93 -17.73 18.29
CA HIS A 100 -24.31 -17.70 17.81
C HIS A 100 -24.43 -18.40 16.43
N GLU A 101 -25.52 -19.13 16.21
CA GLU A 101 -25.75 -19.94 14.99
C GLU A 101 -25.71 -19.11 13.69
N ASN A 102 -26.27 -17.90 13.72
CA ASN A 102 -26.28 -16.97 12.59
C ASN A 102 -24.99 -16.14 12.48
N THR A 103 -23.91 -16.56 13.14
CA THR A 103 -22.61 -15.89 13.00
C THR A 103 -21.80 -16.54 11.90
N VAL A 104 -21.34 -15.71 10.97
CA VAL A 104 -20.51 -16.12 9.84
C VAL A 104 -19.24 -15.30 9.82
N LEU A 105 -18.13 -15.94 9.45
CA LEU A 105 -16.83 -15.29 9.35
C LEU A 105 -16.49 -15.10 7.88
N LEU A 106 -16.31 -13.84 7.48
CA LEU A 106 -15.80 -13.54 6.15
C LEU A 106 -14.28 -13.74 6.13
N TYR A 107 -13.87 -14.91 5.66
CA TYR A 107 -12.47 -15.30 5.61
C TYR A 107 -12.23 -16.35 4.51
N PRO A 108 -11.26 -16.14 3.61
CA PRO A 108 -11.00 -17.06 2.53
C PRO A 108 -10.39 -18.36 3.08
N SER A 109 -11.16 -19.44 3.04
CA SER A 109 -10.71 -20.79 3.38
C SER A 109 -11.13 -21.79 2.32
N LYS A 110 -10.56 -23.00 2.37
CA LYS A 110 -10.93 -24.08 1.45
C LYS A 110 -12.39 -24.52 1.60
N ALA A 111 -12.94 -24.39 2.81
CA ALA A 111 -14.32 -24.75 3.12
C ALA A 111 -15.29 -23.55 3.04
N ALA A 112 -14.81 -22.37 2.64
CA ALA A 112 -15.63 -21.17 2.57
C ALA A 112 -16.63 -21.24 1.42
N ILE A 113 -17.91 -21.05 1.75
CA ILE A 113 -19.01 -20.96 0.77
C ILE A 113 -19.20 -19.52 0.31
N ASP A 114 -19.83 -19.31 -0.85
CA ASP A 114 -20.21 -17.96 -1.27
C ASP A 114 -21.23 -17.39 -0.27
N ILE A 115 -21.14 -16.09 0.03
CA ILE A 115 -22.11 -15.40 0.87
C ILE A 115 -23.53 -15.47 0.30
N LYS A 116 -23.66 -15.57 -1.04
CA LYS A 116 -24.94 -15.72 -1.73
C LYS A 116 -25.62 -17.07 -1.49
N ASP A 117 -24.84 -18.08 -1.11
CA ASP A 117 -25.31 -19.44 -0.83
C ASP A 117 -25.70 -19.64 0.64
N LEU A 118 -25.73 -18.55 1.43
CA LEU A 118 -26.26 -18.59 2.79
C LEU A 118 -27.78 -18.82 2.79
N ASP A 119 -28.27 -19.39 3.89
CA ASP A 119 -29.68 -19.77 4.03
C ASP A 119 -30.59 -18.54 3.96
N CYS A 120 -31.44 -18.50 2.94
CA CYS A 120 -32.36 -17.40 2.70
C CYS A 120 -33.47 -17.27 3.76
N ASN A 121 -33.66 -18.28 4.61
CA ASN A 121 -34.64 -18.23 5.71
C ASN A 121 -34.14 -17.42 6.91
N ILE A 122 -32.83 -17.25 7.05
CA ILE A 122 -32.23 -16.46 8.13
C ILE A 122 -32.29 -14.98 7.74
N LYS A 123 -33.01 -14.19 8.54
CA LYS A 123 -33.23 -12.76 8.27
C LYS A 123 -32.06 -11.84 8.65
N SER A 124 -31.19 -12.29 9.56
CA SER A 124 -30.10 -11.47 10.09
C SER A 124 -28.90 -12.31 10.46
N TYR A 125 -27.73 -11.91 9.98
CA TYR A 125 -26.45 -12.53 10.32
C TYR A 125 -25.59 -11.62 11.19
N ASN A 126 -24.73 -12.21 12.01
CA ASN A 126 -23.57 -11.51 12.55
C ASN A 126 -22.39 -11.78 11.62
N LEU A 127 -22.03 -10.79 10.81
CA LEU A 127 -20.93 -10.90 9.86
C LEU A 127 -19.63 -10.45 10.53
N VAL A 128 -18.74 -11.40 10.79
CA VAL A 128 -17.43 -11.15 11.38
C VAL A 128 -16.40 -10.86 10.29
N LEU A 129 -15.70 -9.74 10.40
CA LEU A 129 -14.55 -9.38 9.57
C LEU A 129 -13.32 -9.18 10.46
N ILE A 130 -12.15 -9.55 9.94
CA ILE A 130 -10.87 -9.29 10.61
C ILE A 130 -10.25 -8.05 9.98
N ASP A 131 -10.14 -6.95 10.74
CA ASP A 131 -9.61 -5.68 10.26
C ASP A 131 -8.11 -5.59 10.58
N GLY A 132 -7.30 -5.76 9.53
CA GLY A 132 -5.85 -5.81 9.62
C GLY A 132 -5.22 -6.02 8.25
N THR A 133 -3.91 -5.83 8.17
CA THR A 133 -3.13 -6.30 7.01
C THR A 133 -3.22 -7.82 6.88
N TRP A 134 -3.01 -8.36 5.69
CA TRP A 134 -3.09 -9.82 5.45
C TRP A 134 -2.31 -10.69 6.46
N PRO A 135 -1.04 -10.37 6.81
CA PRO A 135 -0.33 -11.11 7.85
C PRO A 135 -0.99 -11.00 9.24
N GLN A 136 -1.52 -9.82 9.59
CA GLN A 136 -2.21 -9.60 10.87
C GLN A 136 -3.53 -10.38 10.93
N ALA A 137 -4.33 -10.34 9.86
CA ALA A 137 -5.57 -11.08 9.78
C ALA A 137 -5.34 -12.59 9.89
N LYS A 138 -4.33 -13.11 9.19
CA LYS A 138 -3.92 -14.53 9.27
C LYS A 138 -3.46 -14.90 10.68
N ALA A 139 -2.71 -14.02 11.35
CA ALA A 139 -2.26 -14.24 12.74
C ALA A 139 -3.42 -14.23 13.74
N ILE A 140 -4.38 -13.30 13.60
CA ILE A 140 -5.59 -13.25 14.42
C ILE A 140 -6.40 -14.54 14.24
N TYR A 141 -6.63 -14.97 12.99
CA TYR A 141 -7.35 -16.20 12.68
C TYR A 141 -6.66 -17.45 13.25
N ALA A 142 -5.34 -17.56 13.08
CA ALA A 142 -4.57 -18.69 13.58
C ALA A 142 -4.53 -18.77 15.11
N SER A 143 -4.51 -17.62 15.79
CA SER A 143 -4.43 -17.56 17.26
C SER A 143 -5.77 -17.68 17.98
N SER A 144 -6.89 -17.59 17.25
CA SER A 144 -8.24 -17.54 17.80
C SER A 144 -9.05 -18.78 17.39
N LEU A 145 -8.97 -19.85 18.19
CA LEU A 145 -9.60 -21.15 17.87
C LEU A 145 -11.11 -21.07 17.63
N ILE A 146 -11.81 -20.14 18.30
CA ILE A 146 -13.24 -19.92 18.10
C ILE A 146 -13.56 -19.55 16.65
N LEU A 147 -12.71 -18.75 15.99
CA LEU A 147 -12.94 -18.27 14.63
C LEU A 147 -12.86 -19.41 13.60
N GLN A 148 -12.09 -20.44 13.90
CA GLN A 148 -11.94 -21.62 13.06
C GLN A 148 -13.19 -22.52 13.11
N ARG A 149 -14.03 -22.38 14.15
CA ARG A 149 -15.30 -23.11 14.30
C ARG A 149 -16.47 -22.39 13.64
N ILE A 150 -16.36 -21.08 13.41
CA ILE A 150 -17.39 -20.29 12.76
C ILE A 150 -17.48 -20.68 11.29
N LYS A 151 -18.71 -20.75 10.76
CA LYS A 151 -18.97 -20.97 9.34
C LYS A 151 -18.27 -19.87 8.53
N GLN A 152 -17.36 -20.29 7.65
CA GLN A 152 -16.59 -19.37 6.81
C GLN A 152 -17.33 -19.09 5.51
N VAL A 153 -17.35 -17.82 5.13
CA VAL A 153 -17.90 -17.35 3.87
C VAL A 153 -16.87 -16.54 3.10
N LYS A 154 -17.04 -16.45 1.78
CA LYS A 154 -16.22 -15.65 0.87
C LYS A 154 -17.13 -14.75 0.02
N LEU A 155 -16.59 -13.62 -0.40
CA LEU A 155 -17.21 -12.78 -1.41
C LEU A 155 -16.64 -13.17 -2.77
N VAL A 156 -17.52 -13.51 -3.71
CA VAL A 156 -17.17 -13.61 -5.12
C VAL A 156 -17.65 -12.34 -5.81
N THR A 157 -16.72 -11.45 -6.10
CA THR A 157 -17.00 -10.18 -6.78
C THR A 157 -16.42 -10.19 -8.18
N SER A 158 -17.19 -9.74 -9.17
CA SER A 158 -16.73 -9.52 -10.54
C SER A 158 -16.06 -8.15 -10.75
N CYS A 159 -16.08 -7.28 -9.73
CA CYS A 159 -15.55 -5.92 -9.80
C CYS A 159 -14.15 -5.84 -9.18
N ALA A 160 -13.22 -5.17 -9.86
CA ALA A 160 -11.96 -4.77 -9.25
C ALA A 160 -12.19 -3.70 -8.17
N SER A 161 -11.39 -3.74 -7.10
CA SER A 161 -11.39 -2.76 -6.00
C SER A 161 -10.93 -1.39 -6.47
N ASN A 162 -11.61 -0.32 -6.06
CA ASN A 162 -11.16 1.06 -6.31
C ASN A 162 -10.14 1.52 -5.24
N TYR A 163 -9.85 0.70 -4.23
CA TYR A 163 -8.94 1.02 -3.13
C TYR A 163 -7.46 0.80 -3.49
N ILE A 164 -6.94 1.62 -4.42
CA ILE A 164 -5.56 1.56 -4.92
C ILE A 164 -4.64 2.52 -4.12
N ILE A 165 -4.75 2.53 -2.78
CA ILE A 165 -3.79 3.31 -1.93
C ILE A 165 -2.82 2.41 -1.16
N ARG A 166 -3.02 1.09 -1.17
CA ARG A 166 -2.04 0.13 -0.63
C ARG A 166 -1.73 -0.95 -1.66
N THR A 167 -0.51 -1.48 -1.61
CA THR A 167 -0.13 -2.67 -2.37
C THR A 167 -1.02 -3.83 -1.92
N GLN A 168 -2.03 -4.13 -2.71
CA GLN A 168 -2.88 -5.29 -2.52
C GLN A 168 -2.09 -6.53 -2.97
N PRO A 169 -2.21 -7.69 -2.28
CA PRO A 169 -1.50 -8.89 -2.70
C PRO A 169 -1.94 -9.41 -4.07
N THR A 170 -3.16 -9.08 -4.50
CA THR A 170 -3.73 -9.43 -5.81
C THR A 170 -4.72 -8.35 -6.27
N GLU A 171 -4.96 -8.24 -7.58
CA GLU A 171 -6.09 -7.48 -8.13
C GLU A 171 -7.41 -8.01 -7.53
N GLY A 172 -8.30 -7.10 -7.10
CA GLY A 172 -9.60 -7.44 -6.51
C GLY A 172 -9.66 -7.51 -4.97
N CYS A 173 -8.62 -7.13 -4.22
CA CYS A 173 -8.73 -7.05 -2.75
C CYS A 173 -9.52 -5.81 -2.33
N LEU A 174 -10.58 -5.97 -1.54
CA LEU A 174 -11.38 -4.86 -1.04
C LEU A 174 -10.80 -4.31 0.28
N SER A 175 -11.00 -3.02 0.55
CA SER A 175 -10.82 -2.46 1.90
C SER A 175 -11.86 -3.03 2.87
N THR A 176 -11.64 -2.92 4.19
CA THR A 176 -12.60 -3.37 5.21
C THR A 176 -14.01 -2.79 4.99
N LEU A 177 -14.10 -1.51 4.60
CA LEU A 177 -15.36 -0.83 4.31
C LEU A 177 -16.04 -1.37 3.06
N GLU A 178 -15.31 -1.47 1.94
CA GLU A 178 -15.86 -2.05 0.70
C GLU A 178 -16.29 -3.50 0.90
N THR A 179 -15.52 -4.26 1.67
CA THR A 179 -15.80 -5.65 2.00
C THR A 179 -17.11 -5.77 2.79
N ALA A 180 -17.29 -4.95 3.83
CA ALA A 180 -18.53 -4.93 4.61
C ALA A 180 -19.72 -4.44 3.79
N ALA A 181 -19.54 -3.39 2.98
CA ALA A 181 -20.59 -2.82 2.15
C ALA A 181 -21.06 -3.80 1.07
N GLU A 182 -20.13 -4.50 0.42
CA GLU A 182 -20.42 -5.54 -0.55
C GLU A 182 -21.15 -6.72 0.09
N ALA A 183 -20.68 -7.17 1.25
CA ALA A 183 -21.29 -8.29 1.96
C ALA A 183 -22.74 -7.98 2.37
N LEU A 184 -23.01 -6.79 2.93
CA LEU A 184 -24.36 -6.34 3.24
C LEU A 184 -25.23 -6.26 1.99
N SER A 185 -24.68 -5.71 0.90
CA SER A 185 -25.40 -5.60 -0.36
C SER A 185 -25.82 -6.95 -0.93
N GLN A 186 -24.95 -7.96 -0.84
CA GLN A 186 -25.28 -9.31 -1.30
C GLN A 186 -26.24 -10.06 -0.35
N LEU A 187 -26.04 -9.92 0.97
CA LEU A 187 -26.89 -10.56 1.98
C LEU A 187 -28.33 -10.04 1.95
N GLU A 188 -28.50 -8.72 1.87
CA GLU A 188 -29.80 -8.07 1.97
C GLU A 188 -30.40 -7.73 0.59
N ARG A 189 -29.67 -8.08 -0.49
CA ARG A 189 -30.04 -7.83 -1.90
C ARG A 189 -30.36 -6.36 -2.18
N ASP A 190 -29.68 -5.47 -1.48
CA ASP A 190 -29.86 -4.03 -1.60
C ASP A 190 -28.53 -3.36 -2.02
N PRO A 191 -28.44 -2.81 -3.24
CA PRO A 191 -27.24 -2.13 -3.69
C PRO A 191 -26.95 -0.82 -2.93
N ILE A 192 -27.90 -0.29 -2.16
CA ILE A 192 -27.74 0.98 -1.42
C ILE A 192 -26.58 0.91 -0.44
N PHE A 193 -26.35 -0.24 0.20
CA PHE A 193 -25.26 -0.43 1.15
C PHE A 193 -23.91 -0.20 0.47
N ARG A 194 -23.69 -0.80 -0.71
CA ARG A 194 -22.47 -0.58 -1.49
C ARG A 194 -22.35 0.87 -1.95
N GLN A 195 -23.43 1.43 -2.50
CA GLN A 195 -23.42 2.76 -3.10
C GLN A 195 -23.13 3.86 -2.07
N GLN A 196 -23.72 3.78 -0.87
CA GLN A 196 -23.60 4.85 0.12
C GLN A 196 -22.46 4.63 1.10
N LEU A 197 -22.15 3.38 1.50
CA LEU A 197 -21.08 3.15 2.49
C LEU A 197 -19.68 3.36 1.91
N VAL A 198 -19.47 3.18 0.61
CA VAL A 198 -18.14 3.31 -0.02
C VAL A 198 -17.82 4.76 -0.42
N GLU A 199 -18.82 5.63 -0.57
CA GLU A 199 -18.59 7.01 -1.03
C GLU A 199 -17.66 7.85 -0.13
N PRO A 200 -17.70 7.75 1.21
CA PRO A 200 -16.71 8.41 2.08
C PRO A 200 -15.27 8.02 1.77
N LEU A 201 -15.04 6.75 1.42
CA LEU A 201 -13.73 6.28 1.03
C LEU A 201 -13.32 6.91 -0.29
N HIS A 202 -14.16 6.85 -1.33
CA HIS A 202 -13.87 7.47 -2.62
C HIS A 202 -13.54 8.97 -2.50
N MET A 203 -14.28 9.71 -1.68
CA MET A 203 -14.01 11.12 -1.41
C MET A 203 -12.61 11.32 -0.81
N LEU A 204 -12.24 10.50 0.18
CA LEU A 204 -10.91 10.54 0.79
C LEU A 204 -9.80 10.23 -0.22
N LEU A 205 -9.98 9.20 -1.07
CA LEU A 205 -8.98 8.86 -2.10
C LEU A 205 -8.79 10.03 -3.08
N ARG A 206 -9.90 10.61 -3.58
CA ARG A 206 -9.87 11.76 -4.48
C ARG A 206 -9.17 12.97 -3.85
N ALA A 207 -9.39 13.25 -2.57
CA ALA A 207 -8.73 14.34 -1.86
C ALA A 207 -7.21 14.09 -1.75
N CYS A 208 -6.79 12.88 -1.39
CA CYS A 208 -5.38 12.52 -1.32
C CYS A 208 -4.68 12.59 -2.69
N ASP A 209 -5.35 12.19 -3.77
CA ASP A 209 -4.79 12.26 -5.11
C ASP A 209 -4.64 13.70 -5.60
N LYS A 210 -5.61 14.58 -5.29
CA LYS A 210 -5.48 16.03 -5.57
C LYS A 210 -4.28 16.64 -4.84
N GLU A 211 -4.13 16.37 -3.54
CA GLU A 211 -2.99 16.88 -2.77
C GLU A 211 -1.64 16.39 -3.32
N ARG A 212 -1.57 15.12 -3.76
CA ARG A 212 -0.37 14.56 -4.39
C ARG A 212 -0.04 15.23 -5.71
N LYS A 213 -1.05 15.42 -6.58
CA LYS A 213 -0.85 16.10 -7.88
C LYS A 213 -0.38 17.53 -7.70
N MET A 214 -1.01 18.30 -6.80
CA MET A 214 -0.59 19.67 -6.50
C MET A 214 0.87 19.75 -6.02
N LYS A 215 1.29 18.81 -5.15
CA LYS A 215 2.69 18.76 -4.70
C LYS A 215 3.65 18.42 -5.84
N GLN A 216 3.31 17.43 -6.67
CA GLN A 216 4.11 17.06 -7.83
C GLN A 216 4.20 18.19 -8.86
N GLU A 217 3.10 18.93 -9.09
CA GLU A 217 3.08 20.09 -9.97
C GLU A 217 3.94 21.23 -9.44
N SER A 218 3.87 21.52 -8.13
CA SER A 218 4.71 22.51 -7.45
C SER A 218 6.20 22.14 -7.54
N GLU A 219 6.55 20.90 -7.19
CA GLU A 219 7.93 20.40 -7.27
C GLU A 219 8.44 20.42 -8.71
N ASN A 220 7.63 19.99 -9.68
CA ASN A 220 8.00 20.04 -11.10
C ASN A 220 8.17 21.46 -11.63
N SER A 221 7.34 22.41 -11.19
CA SER A 221 7.46 23.82 -11.56
C SER A 221 8.79 24.39 -11.05
N GLU A 222 9.12 24.16 -9.78
CA GLU A 222 10.37 24.61 -9.16
C GLU A 222 11.60 23.96 -9.84
N LEU A 223 11.53 22.65 -10.14
CA LEU A 223 12.54 21.95 -10.93
C LEU A 223 12.71 22.55 -12.34
N THR A 224 11.61 22.89 -13.00
CA THR A 224 11.63 23.47 -14.35
C THR A 224 12.27 24.85 -14.35
N GLU A 225 11.96 25.69 -13.36
CA GLU A 225 12.56 27.01 -13.20
C GLU A 225 14.07 26.91 -12.94
N ARG A 226 14.49 26.01 -12.05
CA ARG A 226 15.93 25.75 -11.81
C ARG A 226 16.67 25.24 -13.04
N ILE A 227 16.03 24.40 -13.87
CA ILE A 227 16.61 23.94 -15.14
C ILE A 227 16.72 25.11 -16.12
N ALA A 228 15.72 26.00 -16.18
CA ALA A 228 15.74 27.18 -17.04
C ALA A 228 16.86 28.15 -16.62
N GLU A 229 16.99 28.42 -15.33
CA GLU A 229 18.06 29.25 -14.76
C GLU A 229 19.44 28.66 -15.08
N PHE A 230 19.63 27.35 -14.87
CA PHE A 230 20.87 26.66 -15.22
C PHE A 230 21.19 26.76 -16.72
N LYS A 231 20.18 26.61 -17.60
CA LYS A 231 20.36 26.72 -19.05
C LYS A 231 20.65 28.13 -19.53
N SER A 232 20.23 29.14 -18.78
CA SER A 232 20.43 30.55 -19.13
C SER A 232 21.84 31.06 -18.81
N ASP A 233 22.59 30.35 -17.96
CA ASP A 233 23.96 30.69 -17.58
C ASP A 233 24.98 30.00 -18.53
N PRO A 234 25.59 30.73 -19.48
CA PRO A 234 26.47 30.15 -20.48
C PRO A 234 27.75 29.55 -19.88
N GLU A 235 28.21 30.05 -18.73
CA GLU A 235 29.42 29.57 -18.07
C GLU A 235 29.17 28.21 -17.39
N LYS A 236 28.04 28.07 -16.68
CA LYS A 236 27.62 26.77 -16.13
C LYS A 236 27.37 25.74 -17.22
N LEU A 237 26.77 26.15 -18.34
CA LEU A 237 26.55 25.26 -19.48
C LEU A 237 27.87 24.74 -20.06
N ARG A 238 28.86 25.63 -20.21
CA ARG A 238 30.20 25.29 -20.71
C ARG A 238 30.90 24.31 -19.76
N GLN A 239 30.91 24.58 -18.46
CA GLN A 239 31.52 23.69 -17.46
C GLN A 239 30.86 22.30 -17.44
N ALA A 240 29.53 22.24 -17.58
CA ALA A 240 28.82 20.97 -17.66
C ALA A 240 29.16 20.20 -18.94
N SER A 241 29.25 20.87 -20.09
CA SER A 241 29.66 20.25 -21.35
C SER A 241 31.09 19.70 -21.28
N GLU A 242 32.04 20.46 -20.73
CA GLU A 242 33.42 20.01 -20.53
C GLU A 242 33.49 18.79 -19.61
N PHE A 243 32.72 18.78 -18.51
CA PHE A 243 32.64 17.64 -17.61
C PHE A 243 32.09 16.37 -18.29
N VAL A 244 31.04 16.52 -19.12
CA VAL A 244 30.48 15.41 -19.90
C VAL A 244 31.49 14.88 -20.90
N GLU A 245 32.23 15.74 -21.59
CA GLU A 245 33.29 15.33 -22.52
C GLU A 245 34.42 14.56 -21.80
N GLN A 246 34.84 15.04 -20.62
CA GLN A 246 35.84 14.34 -19.80
C GLN A 246 35.38 12.93 -19.39
N LEU A 247 34.11 12.78 -18.99
CA LEU A 247 33.55 11.47 -18.64
C LEU A 247 33.50 10.52 -19.85
N ILE A 248 33.11 11.02 -21.02
CA ILE A 248 33.09 10.23 -22.26
C ILE A 248 34.51 9.76 -22.61
N GLU A 249 35.49 10.64 -22.49
CA GLU A 249 36.89 10.32 -22.77
C GLU A 249 37.46 9.31 -21.77
N GLN A 250 37.15 9.46 -20.48
CA GLN A 250 37.49 8.50 -19.43
C GLN A 250 36.92 7.11 -19.75
N ALA A 251 35.63 7.04 -20.12
CA ALA A 251 34.96 5.79 -20.46
C ALA A 251 35.56 5.11 -21.71
N ARG A 252 35.97 5.90 -22.72
CA ARG A 252 36.67 5.38 -23.91
C ARG A 252 38.03 4.79 -23.54
N LYS A 253 38.83 5.49 -22.74
CA LYS A 253 40.12 5.01 -22.25
C LYS A 253 39.98 3.71 -21.46
N GLU A 254 39.01 3.64 -20.54
CA GLU A 254 38.75 2.41 -19.79
C GLU A 254 38.29 1.25 -20.67
N ALA A 255 37.47 1.53 -21.70
CA ALA A 255 37.05 0.52 -22.67
C ALA A 255 38.23 0.00 -23.49
N GLU A 256 39.13 0.89 -23.93
CA GLU A 256 40.36 0.52 -24.65
C GLU A 256 41.33 -0.26 -23.77
N ILE A 257 41.51 0.13 -22.50
CA ILE A 257 42.33 -0.61 -21.54
C ILE A 257 41.76 -2.02 -21.35
N LYS A 258 40.45 -2.15 -21.12
CA LYS A 258 39.78 -3.46 -21.02
C LYS A 258 39.91 -4.27 -22.31
N HIS A 259 39.89 -3.64 -23.48
CA HIS A 259 40.08 -4.31 -24.76
C HIS A 259 41.52 -4.82 -24.91
N LYS A 260 42.51 -3.99 -24.57
CA LYS A 260 43.94 -4.33 -24.57
C LYS A 260 44.29 -5.40 -23.54
N GLU A 261 43.68 -5.38 -22.35
CA GLU A 261 43.81 -6.45 -21.33
C GLU A 261 43.17 -7.76 -21.80
N LYS A 262 42.04 -7.69 -22.51
CA LYS A 262 41.38 -8.85 -23.12
C LYS A 262 42.18 -9.42 -24.28
N GLU A 263 42.94 -8.59 -25.01
CA GLU A 263 43.87 -9.02 -26.06
C GLU A 263 45.18 -9.58 -25.48
N ARG A 264 45.76 -8.94 -24.45
CA ARG A 264 46.92 -9.47 -23.71
C ARG A 264 46.64 -10.81 -23.05
N SER A 265 45.49 -10.97 -22.40
CA SER A 265 45.06 -12.25 -21.82
C SER A 265 44.75 -13.31 -22.90
N LYS A 266 44.39 -12.91 -24.13
CA LYS A 266 44.28 -13.83 -25.28
C LYS A 266 45.65 -14.27 -25.81
N PHE A 267 46.63 -13.37 -25.79
CA PHE A 267 48.00 -13.61 -26.23
C PHE A 267 48.79 -14.47 -25.21
N GLU A 268 48.63 -14.22 -23.91
CA GLU A 268 49.16 -15.08 -22.84
C GLU A 268 48.50 -16.49 -22.84
N SER A 269 47.24 -16.58 -23.26
CA SER A 269 46.56 -17.87 -23.49
C SER A 269 47.03 -18.60 -24.76
N GLN A 270 47.89 -17.97 -25.59
CA GLN A 270 48.40 -18.53 -26.84
C GLN A 270 49.89 -18.93 -26.76
N GLU A 271 50.68 -18.35 -25.84
CA GLU A 271 52.07 -18.76 -25.55
C GLU A 271 52.19 -19.90 -24.51
N LEU A 272 51.17 -20.13 -23.68
CA LEU A 272 51.04 -21.40 -22.96
C LEU A 272 50.31 -22.40 -23.86
N GLY A 273 51.11 -23.26 -24.48
CA GLY A 273 50.68 -24.28 -25.42
C GLY A 273 49.50 -25.11 -24.95
N SER A 274 48.59 -25.32 -25.90
CA SER A 274 47.80 -26.54 -26.11
C SER A 274 47.06 -27.09 -24.89
N ASN A 275 45.77 -26.76 -24.79
CA ASN A 275 44.72 -27.78 -24.95
C ASN A 275 43.32 -27.16 -24.90
N ASN A 276 42.46 -27.68 -25.78
CA ASN A 276 40.99 -27.59 -25.74
C ASN A 276 40.27 -26.44 -26.49
N THR A 277 40.63 -26.23 -27.76
CA THR A 277 39.73 -25.68 -28.78
C THR A 277 38.65 -26.69 -29.19
N LYS A 278 37.74 -27.03 -28.26
CA LYS A 278 36.46 -27.69 -28.57
C LYS A 278 35.44 -27.61 -27.43
N ARG A 279 35.30 -26.46 -26.76
CA ARG A 279 34.24 -26.27 -25.73
C ARG A 279 33.66 -24.85 -25.60
N ARG A 280 33.88 -23.95 -26.57
CA ARG A 280 33.50 -22.53 -26.44
C ARG A 280 32.35 -22.02 -27.32
N PHE A 281 31.75 -22.86 -28.19
CA PHE A 281 30.52 -22.50 -28.92
C PHE A 281 29.21 -22.88 -28.20
N GLY A 282 29.27 -23.49 -27.01
CA GLY A 282 28.09 -23.79 -26.18
C GLY A 282 27.80 -22.77 -25.06
N ARG A 283 28.76 -21.89 -24.73
CA ARG A 283 28.65 -21.00 -23.55
C ARG A 283 28.17 -19.58 -23.86
N ALA A 284 28.31 -19.12 -25.11
CA ALA A 284 27.77 -17.85 -25.58
C ALA A 284 26.24 -17.91 -25.77
N ARG A 285 25.71 -19.05 -26.24
CA ARG A 285 24.26 -19.28 -26.37
C ARG A 285 23.57 -19.32 -25.00
N GLY A 286 24.21 -19.91 -23.99
CA GLY A 286 23.75 -19.90 -22.59
C GLY A 286 24.02 -18.60 -21.82
N PHE A 287 24.76 -17.63 -22.36
CA PHE A 287 24.94 -16.31 -21.76
C PHE A 287 23.91 -15.32 -22.31
N VAL A 288 23.57 -15.43 -23.60
CA VAL A 288 22.49 -14.65 -24.23
C VAL A 288 21.10 -15.12 -23.77
N LEU A 289 20.88 -16.42 -23.55
CA LEU A 289 19.66 -16.92 -22.90
C LEU A 289 19.58 -16.53 -21.41
N ARG A 290 20.71 -16.44 -20.69
CA ARG A 290 20.72 -15.94 -19.30
C ARG A 290 20.53 -14.43 -19.18
N MET A 291 20.89 -13.66 -20.22
CA MET A 291 20.52 -12.26 -20.30
C MET A 291 19.02 -12.06 -20.61
N PHE A 292 18.41 -12.94 -21.41
CA PHE A 292 16.96 -12.91 -21.63
C PHE A 292 16.17 -13.38 -20.41
N ASP A 293 16.63 -14.40 -19.66
CA ASP A 293 16.05 -14.78 -18.37
C ASP A 293 16.28 -13.72 -17.28
N ALA A 294 17.39 -12.97 -17.33
CA ALA A 294 17.63 -11.85 -16.41
C ALA A 294 16.75 -10.62 -16.74
N LEU A 295 16.45 -10.37 -18.02
CA LEU A 295 15.53 -9.32 -18.44
C LEU A 295 14.05 -9.71 -18.17
N CYS A 296 13.69 -10.99 -18.26
CA CYS A 296 12.35 -11.48 -17.91
C CYS A 296 12.13 -11.69 -16.39
N ASN A 297 13.17 -11.93 -15.59
CA ASN A 297 13.04 -11.91 -14.12
C ASN A 297 13.02 -10.48 -13.54
N CYS A 298 13.45 -9.46 -14.29
CA CYS A 298 13.30 -8.06 -13.86
C CYS A 298 11.84 -7.58 -13.85
N THR A 299 10.92 -8.21 -14.59
CA THR A 299 9.48 -7.93 -14.46
C THR A 299 8.82 -8.64 -13.28
N GLN A 300 9.44 -9.68 -12.70
CA GLN A 300 8.94 -10.37 -11.51
C GLN A 300 9.64 -9.98 -10.20
N THR A 301 10.85 -9.40 -10.27
CA THR A 301 11.59 -8.93 -9.07
C THR A 301 11.32 -7.46 -8.71
N ALA A 302 10.66 -6.69 -9.59
CA ALA A 302 10.07 -5.39 -9.23
C ALA A 302 9.00 -5.51 -8.11
N ALA A 303 8.38 -6.68 -7.98
CA ALA A 303 7.43 -6.99 -6.90
C ALA A 303 8.10 -7.35 -5.55
N ALA A 304 9.41 -7.64 -5.54
CA ALA A 304 10.17 -7.97 -4.34
C ALA A 304 10.95 -6.77 -3.77
N ALA A 305 11.46 -5.87 -4.62
CA ALA A 305 12.16 -4.65 -4.18
C ALA A 305 11.24 -3.60 -3.52
N ALA A 306 9.93 -3.61 -3.86
CA ALA A 306 8.91 -2.85 -3.13
C ALA A 306 8.73 -3.31 -1.66
N ARG A 307 9.27 -4.48 -1.27
CA ARG A 307 9.21 -4.98 0.12
C ARG A 307 10.41 -4.57 0.97
N THR A 308 11.53 -4.14 0.37
CA THR A 308 12.73 -3.71 1.10
C THR A 308 12.79 -2.20 1.33
N HIS A 309 12.22 -1.36 0.45
CA HIS A 309 12.12 0.09 0.70
C HIS A 309 11.07 0.49 1.76
N ALA A 310 10.15 -0.41 2.13
CA ALA A 310 9.21 -0.19 3.23
C ALA A 310 9.83 -0.39 4.63
N ARG A 311 11.08 -0.87 4.73
CA ARG A 311 11.77 -1.10 6.02
C ARG A 311 12.63 0.07 6.50
N ASN A 312 13.00 1.01 5.63
CA ASN A 312 13.89 2.14 5.96
C ASN A 312 13.25 3.51 5.68
N ASN A 313 11.98 3.70 6.06
CA ASN A 313 11.38 5.03 6.13
C ASN A 313 11.50 5.57 7.57
N PRO A 314 12.21 6.69 7.82
CA PRO A 314 12.43 7.21 9.18
C PRO A 314 11.17 7.79 9.86
N PHE A 315 9.99 7.73 9.26
CA PHE A 315 8.74 8.23 9.86
C PHE A 315 7.81 7.16 10.47
N THR A 316 8.27 5.93 10.67
CA THR A 316 7.52 4.91 11.45
C THR A 316 8.10 4.68 12.85
N LYS A 317 8.32 5.76 13.61
CA LYS A 317 8.48 5.72 15.07
C LYS A 317 7.67 6.83 15.74
N ARG A 318 6.41 6.53 16.07
CA ARG A 318 5.69 6.78 17.35
C ARG A 318 4.22 6.34 17.20
#